data_AF-H0VWI5-F1
#
_entry.id   AF-H0VWI5-F1
#
_cell.length_a   1.000
_cell.length_b   1.000
_cell.length_c   1.000
_cell.angle_alpha   90.00
_cell.angle_beta   90.00
_cell.angle_gamma   90.00
#
_symmetry.space_group_name_H-M   'P 1'
#
loop_
_entity.id
_entity.type
_entity.pdbx_description
1 polymer ?
#
loop_
_entity_poly.entity_id
_entity_poly.type
_entity_poly.pdbx_seq_one_letter_code
_entity_poly.pdbx_strand_id
1 'polypeptide(L)'
;MAATAPEGWRRPRVSMQEHMAINVSPGPIRPIHLISDYFPHFYPFAGPGRCTPDLLSATASANCSTTQLQHDPEPEADSDDSTALGTLEFTLLFDADNSALHCTAHRAKGLKPPASGSVDTYVKANLLPGASKASQLRTRTIRGTRGPVWEETLTYHGFTRQDARRKTLRLCVCEDPWLPRRRRAPPLGELRVPLRKLVPNRARSFDICLEKRRLTKRPKSLDTARGMSLYAEEEVEAEVVGEERGRILLSLCYSSQRGGLLVGVLRCAHLAPMDANGYSDPFVRLFLHPNSGKKSKYKTSVRRKTLNPEFNEEFFYAGAQEELAKKTLLVSVWDYDLGTADDFIGGVQLSSQASGERLRHWRECLGRSDHRLELWHPLDGVAPQLSEQAQSPAYSFPS
;
A
#
# COMPACT_ATOMS: atom_id res chain seq x y z
N MET A 1 46.10 61.55 30.46
CA MET A 1 46.58 60.18 30.76
C MET A 1 45.55 59.20 30.25
N ALA A 2 45.96 58.08 29.67
CA ALA A 2 45.08 57.10 29.04
C ALA A 2 45.17 55.74 29.76
N ALA A 3 44.03 55.05 29.89
CA ALA A 3 43.94 53.63 30.23
C ALA A 3 42.56 53.11 29.75
N THR A 4 42.49 52.36 28.64
CA THR A 4 42.50 50.88 28.53
C THR A 4 41.12 50.23 28.70
N ALA A 5 40.60 49.67 27.60
CA ALA A 5 39.52 48.68 27.59
C ALA A 5 40.03 47.40 26.88
N PRO A 6 39.82 46.19 27.41
CA PRO A 6 40.37 44.97 26.82
C PRO A 6 39.47 44.30 25.77
N GLU A 7 40.16 43.88 24.71
CA GLU A 7 39.89 42.89 23.65
C GLU A 7 38.54 42.14 23.58
N GLY A 8 37.90 42.26 22.41
CA GLY A 8 36.80 41.38 21.98
C GLY A 8 37.30 40.08 21.33
N TRP A 9 36.60 38.98 21.58
CA TRP A 9 36.92 37.65 21.05
C TRP A 9 36.60 37.56 19.55
N ARG A 10 37.63 37.38 18.71
CA ARG A 10 37.47 37.15 17.27
C ARG A 10 37.10 35.68 16.99
N ARG A 11 36.10 35.46 16.12
CA ARG A 11 35.77 34.14 15.58
C ARG A 11 36.90 33.63 14.67
N PRO A 12 37.33 32.35 14.74
CA PRO A 12 38.27 31.79 13.78
C PRO A 12 37.67 31.74 12.38
N ARG A 13 38.35 32.33 11.40
CA ARG A 13 38.13 32.04 9.97
C ARG A 13 38.90 30.77 9.63
N VAL A 14 38.20 29.70 9.26
CA VAL A 14 38.83 28.51 8.67
C VAL A 14 39.25 28.85 7.23
N SER A 15 40.55 28.74 6.95
CA SER A 15 41.09 28.87 5.60
C SER A 15 40.89 27.56 4.85
N MET A 16 40.25 27.60 3.68
CA MET A 16 40.19 26.44 2.79
C MET A 16 41.54 26.34 2.08
N GLN A 17 42.36 25.37 2.47
CA GLN A 17 43.65 25.11 1.84
C GLN A 17 43.49 23.95 0.84
N GLU A 18 43.96 24.17 -0.38
CA GLU A 18 43.75 23.27 -1.52
C GLU A 18 44.46 21.92 -1.29
N HIS A 19 43.69 20.82 -1.29
CA HIS A 19 44.27 19.49 -1.24
C HIS A 19 44.66 19.01 -2.64
N MET A 20 45.94 18.64 -2.76
CA MET A 20 46.60 18.17 -3.98
C MET A 20 45.84 17.05 -4.69
N ALA A 21 45.78 17.11 -6.03
CA ALA A 21 45.24 16.04 -6.86
C ALA A 21 46.10 14.78 -6.75
N ILE A 22 45.47 13.63 -6.47
CA ILE A 22 46.15 12.33 -6.51
C ILE A 22 46.35 11.95 -7.98
N ASN A 23 47.59 11.91 -8.42
CA ASN A 23 47.97 11.53 -9.77
C ASN A 23 47.86 9.99 -9.92
N VAL A 24 46.77 9.51 -10.51
CA VAL A 24 46.55 8.08 -10.79
C VAL A 24 46.71 7.83 -12.29
N SER A 25 47.78 7.13 -12.67
CA SER A 25 48.08 6.79 -14.06
C SER A 25 46.97 5.91 -14.66
N PRO A 26 46.29 6.33 -15.75
CA PRO A 26 45.32 5.47 -16.43
C PRO A 26 46.05 4.41 -17.26
N GLY A 27 46.16 3.19 -16.72
CA GLY A 27 46.44 2.00 -17.53
C GLY A 27 45.32 1.76 -18.56
N PRO A 28 45.59 1.08 -19.68
CA PRO A 28 44.60 0.89 -20.74
C PRO A 28 43.39 0.11 -20.24
N ILE A 29 42.21 0.69 -20.40
CA ILE A 29 40.92 0.07 -20.06
C ILE A 29 40.71 -1.15 -20.97
N ARG A 30 40.72 -2.35 -20.38
CA ARG A 30 40.31 -3.57 -21.09
C ARG A 30 38.78 -3.59 -21.22
N PRO A 31 38.21 -4.05 -22.35
CA PRO A 31 36.78 -4.15 -22.50
C PRO A 31 36.17 -5.10 -21.45
N ILE A 32 35.07 -4.68 -20.86
CA ILE A 32 34.31 -5.51 -19.91
C ILE A 32 33.56 -6.58 -20.71
N HIS A 33 33.86 -7.84 -20.43
CA HIS A 33 33.16 -8.98 -21.03
C HIS A 33 31.68 -8.98 -20.65
N LEU A 34 30.81 -9.33 -21.59
CA LEU A 34 29.37 -9.43 -21.35
C LEU A 34 29.07 -10.64 -20.45
N ILE A 35 28.03 -10.52 -19.62
CA ILE A 35 27.60 -11.56 -18.67
C ILE A 35 27.15 -12.86 -19.40
N SER A 36 26.97 -12.81 -20.72
CA SER A 36 26.78 -13.97 -21.60
C SER A 36 27.88 -15.03 -21.48
N ASP A 37 29.11 -14.63 -21.17
CA ASP A 37 30.29 -15.50 -21.21
C ASP A 37 30.34 -16.51 -20.03
N TYR A 38 29.40 -16.40 -19.08
CA TYR A 38 29.35 -17.20 -17.84
C TYR A 38 28.23 -18.26 -17.79
N PHE A 39 27.43 -18.44 -18.84
CA PHE A 39 26.35 -19.45 -18.85
C PHE A 39 26.62 -20.58 -19.85
N PRO A 40 26.74 -21.84 -19.41
CA PRO A 40 26.97 -22.97 -20.30
C PRO A 40 25.71 -23.28 -21.13
N HIS A 41 25.84 -23.29 -22.45
CA HIS A 41 24.80 -23.72 -23.37
C HIS A 41 24.58 -25.24 -23.28
N PHE A 42 23.50 -25.67 -22.61
CA PHE A 42 23.01 -27.04 -22.70
C PHE A 42 22.03 -27.20 -23.87
N TYR A 43 22.52 -27.74 -24.98
CA TYR A 43 21.71 -28.35 -26.03
C TYR A 43 22.28 -29.72 -26.39
N PRO A 44 21.47 -30.78 -26.21
CA PRO A 44 21.35 -31.88 -27.15
C PRO A 44 19.93 -31.87 -27.76
N PHE A 45 19.67 -32.30 -29.00
CA PHE A 45 20.49 -33.05 -29.94
C PHE A 45 20.16 -32.62 -31.38
N ALA A 46 21.03 -32.95 -32.34
CA ALA A 46 20.92 -32.50 -33.72
C ALA A 46 20.20 -33.51 -34.64
N GLY A 47 19.54 -32.96 -35.67
CA GLY A 47 19.83 -33.39 -37.05
C GLY A 47 18.78 -34.22 -37.81
N PRO A 48 18.76 -34.18 -39.16
CA PRO A 48 17.63 -34.65 -39.97
C PRO A 48 17.93 -35.89 -40.85
N GLY A 49 16.87 -36.54 -41.35
CA GLY A 49 16.93 -37.63 -42.36
C GLY A 49 15.71 -37.61 -43.30
N ARG A 50 15.88 -38.07 -44.55
CA ARG A 50 14.91 -37.95 -45.67
C ARG A 50 14.42 -39.32 -46.16
N CYS A 51 13.21 -39.36 -46.75
CA CYS A 51 12.72 -40.38 -47.70
C CYS A 51 12.52 -41.82 -47.15
N THR A 52 11.62 -42.70 -47.65
CA THR A 52 10.66 -42.70 -48.79
C THR A 52 9.50 -43.68 -48.45
N PRO A 53 8.41 -43.81 -49.25
CA PRO A 53 7.18 -44.52 -48.84
C PRO A 53 7.09 -45.98 -49.28
N ASP A 54 6.18 -46.73 -48.65
CA ASP A 54 5.32 -47.81 -49.17
C ASP A 54 4.52 -48.39 -47.98
N LEU A 55 3.41 -49.14 -48.07
CA LEU A 55 2.20 -49.27 -48.90
C LEU A 55 1.47 -50.51 -48.31
N LEU A 56 0.12 -50.58 -48.39
CA LEU A 56 -0.73 -51.74 -47.98
C LEU A 56 -0.86 -51.96 -46.45
N SER A 57 -1.92 -52.54 -45.87
CA SER A 57 -3.38 -52.66 -46.15
C SER A 57 -4.03 -53.30 -44.86
N ALA A 58 -5.33 -53.57 -44.65
CA ALA A 58 -6.55 -53.51 -45.46
C ALA A 58 -7.82 -53.47 -44.54
N THR A 59 -9.00 -53.28 -45.15
CA THR A 59 -10.36 -53.68 -44.66
C THR A 59 -10.97 -52.94 -43.44
N ALA A 60 -12.28 -52.63 -43.37
CA ALA A 60 -13.41 -53.03 -44.22
C ALA A 60 -14.49 -51.93 -44.39
N SER A 61 -15.01 -51.81 -45.64
CA SER A 61 -16.45 -51.82 -46.04
C SER A 61 -17.49 -50.83 -45.45
N ALA A 62 -18.49 -50.32 -46.20
CA ALA A 62 -18.75 -50.31 -47.64
C ALA A 62 -19.92 -49.34 -48.01
N ASN A 63 -19.95 -48.89 -49.28
CA ASN A 63 -21.09 -48.36 -50.08
C ASN A 63 -21.81 -47.07 -49.60
N CYS A 64 -21.96 -45.96 -50.34
CA CYS A 64 -22.11 -45.63 -51.79
C CYS A 64 -23.57 -45.34 -52.21
N SER A 65 -23.89 -44.07 -52.45
CA SER A 65 -24.65 -43.57 -53.61
C SER A 65 -24.60 -42.03 -53.70
N THR A 66 -24.76 -41.49 -54.92
CA THR A 66 -24.38 -40.11 -55.29
C THR A 66 -25.49 -39.41 -56.08
N THR A 67 -25.85 -38.18 -55.68
CA THR A 67 -26.49 -37.10 -56.49
C THR A 67 -26.67 -35.89 -55.56
N GLN A 68 -26.60 -34.60 -55.92
CA GLN A 68 -26.03 -33.82 -57.03
C GLN A 68 -26.34 -32.34 -56.69
N LEU A 69 -25.33 -31.46 -56.72
CA LEU A 69 -25.35 -29.99 -56.93
C LEU A 69 -26.33 -29.04 -56.18
N GLN A 70 -25.72 -27.99 -55.59
CA GLN A 70 -26.16 -26.59 -55.49
C GLN A 70 -27.40 -26.22 -54.64
N HIS A 71 -27.18 -25.50 -53.52
CA HIS A 71 -27.39 -24.04 -53.41
C HIS A 71 -26.96 -23.56 -52.01
N ASP A 72 -26.00 -22.63 -51.91
CA ASP A 72 -25.70 -21.95 -50.63
C ASP A 72 -26.87 -21.04 -50.22
N PRO A 73 -27.19 -20.98 -48.93
CA PRO A 73 -27.31 -19.66 -48.33
C PRO A 73 -26.33 -19.53 -47.17
N GLU A 74 -25.63 -18.41 -47.12
CA GLU A 74 -24.78 -18.05 -45.98
C GLU A 74 -25.62 -18.09 -44.69
N PRO A 75 -25.16 -18.78 -43.63
CA PRO A 75 -25.62 -18.45 -42.29
C PRO A 75 -25.00 -17.09 -41.95
N GLU A 76 -25.82 -16.04 -42.02
CA GLU A 76 -25.58 -14.72 -41.42
C GLU A 76 -24.90 -14.89 -40.05
N ALA A 77 -23.59 -14.69 -40.02
CA ALA A 77 -22.75 -14.97 -38.87
C ALA A 77 -22.81 -13.79 -37.89
N ASP A 78 -23.99 -13.55 -37.33
CA ASP A 78 -24.21 -12.59 -36.23
C ASP A 78 -23.66 -13.17 -34.91
N SER A 79 -22.35 -13.44 -34.92
CA SER A 79 -21.57 -13.93 -33.80
C SER A 79 -20.91 -12.73 -33.11
N ASP A 80 -21.58 -12.19 -32.10
CA ASP A 80 -21.16 -11.01 -31.32
C ASP A 80 -19.94 -11.30 -30.40
N ASP A 81 -18.86 -11.83 -30.96
CA ASP A 81 -17.58 -12.17 -30.30
C ASP A 81 -16.73 -10.92 -29.97
N SER A 82 -17.37 -9.75 -29.88
CA SER A 82 -16.71 -8.45 -29.88
C SER A 82 -16.41 -7.90 -28.48
N THR A 83 -17.19 -8.32 -27.46
CA THR A 83 -17.33 -7.59 -26.18
C THR A 83 -16.70 -8.23 -24.93
N ALA A 84 -16.44 -9.54 -24.89
CA ALA A 84 -15.87 -10.18 -23.70
C ALA A 84 -14.35 -9.95 -23.55
N LEU A 85 -13.91 -9.40 -22.41
CA LEU A 85 -12.48 -9.23 -22.07
C LEU A 85 -11.90 -10.40 -21.25
N GLY A 86 -12.70 -11.44 -21.03
CA GLY A 86 -12.44 -12.53 -20.10
C GLY A 86 -13.18 -12.37 -18.76
N THR A 87 -13.06 -13.36 -17.89
CA THR A 87 -13.58 -13.31 -16.51
C THR A 87 -12.45 -13.40 -15.48
N LEU A 88 -12.69 -12.83 -14.30
CA LEU A 88 -11.80 -12.93 -13.14
C LEU A 88 -12.52 -13.67 -12.01
N GLU A 89 -11.87 -14.72 -11.51
CA GLU A 89 -12.34 -15.54 -10.41
C GLU A 89 -11.57 -15.19 -9.13
N PHE A 90 -12.28 -14.79 -8.08
CA PHE A 90 -11.71 -14.30 -6.83
C PHE A 90 -12.64 -14.53 -5.64
N THR A 91 -12.08 -14.58 -4.43
CA THR A 91 -12.82 -14.70 -3.18
C THR A 91 -12.53 -13.51 -2.27
N LEU A 92 -13.57 -12.91 -1.70
CA LEU A 92 -13.46 -11.87 -0.68
C LEU A 92 -13.87 -12.40 0.69
N LEU A 93 -13.07 -12.10 1.71
CA LEU A 93 -13.37 -12.35 3.11
C LEU A 93 -13.14 -11.06 3.89
N PHE A 94 -14.20 -10.50 4.47
CA PHE A 94 -14.07 -9.46 5.49
C PHE A 94 -13.93 -10.16 6.85
N ASP A 95 -12.70 -10.28 7.32
CA ASP A 95 -12.36 -10.71 8.67
C ASP A 95 -12.56 -9.52 9.62
N ALA A 96 -13.65 -9.55 10.37
CA ALA A 96 -13.99 -8.49 11.31
C ALA A 96 -13.27 -8.63 12.66
N ASP A 97 -12.67 -9.79 12.94
CA ASP A 97 -12.00 -10.07 14.21
C ASP A 97 -10.55 -9.57 14.16
N ASN A 98 -9.86 -9.80 13.04
CA ASN A 98 -8.52 -9.26 12.75
C ASN A 98 -8.55 -7.87 12.09
N SER A 99 -9.76 -7.30 11.85
CA SER A 99 -9.96 -6.04 11.11
C SER A 99 -9.23 -6.04 9.76
N ALA A 100 -9.52 -7.03 8.92
CA ALA A 100 -8.86 -7.22 7.64
C ALA A 100 -9.85 -7.53 6.50
N LEU A 101 -9.53 -7.07 5.29
CA LEU A 101 -10.18 -7.53 4.06
C LEU A 101 -9.18 -8.34 3.25
N HIS A 102 -9.45 -9.63 3.10
CA HIS A 102 -8.71 -10.53 2.24
C HIS A 102 -9.37 -10.60 0.87
N CYS A 103 -8.57 -10.46 -0.19
CA CYS A 103 -8.96 -10.64 -1.58
C CYS A 103 -8.04 -11.69 -2.20
N THR A 104 -8.51 -12.93 -2.30
CA THR A 104 -7.80 -14.01 -2.97
C THR A 104 -8.13 -13.96 -4.46
N ALA A 105 -7.16 -13.59 -5.29
CA ALA A 105 -7.28 -13.69 -6.75
C ALA A 105 -6.88 -15.11 -7.17
N HIS A 106 -7.85 -15.89 -7.66
CA HIS A 106 -7.62 -17.28 -8.04
C HIS A 106 -7.02 -17.35 -9.45
N ARG A 107 -7.79 -16.95 -10.46
CA ARG A 107 -7.43 -17.07 -11.88
C ARG A 107 -8.25 -16.13 -12.77
N ALA A 108 -7.80 -15.92 -14.00
CA ALA A 108 -8.63 -15.36 -15.05
C ALA A 108 -8.82 -16.37 -16.20
N LYS A 109 -9.94 -16.23 -16.93
CA LYS A 109 -10.32 -17.09 -18.07
C LYS A 109 -10.61 -16.21 -19.28
N GLY A 110 -10.27 -16.70 -20.48
CA GLY A 110 -10.64 -16.02 -21.73
C GLY A 110 -10.08 -14.61 -21.90
N LEU A 111 -8.92 -14.29 -21.31
CA LEU A 111 -8.33 -12.95 -21.43
C LEU A 111 -8.04 -12.61 -22.90
N LYS A 112 -8.58 -11.49 -23.37
CA LYS A 112 -8.32 -10.98 -24.72
C LYS A 112 -6.83 -10.65 -24.88
N PRO A 113 -6.15 -11.06 -25.97
CA PRO A 113 -4.72 -10.81 -26.14
C PRO A 113 -4.44 -9.30 -26.14
N PRO A 114 -3.47 -8.80 -25.35
CA PRO A 114 -3.04 -7.42 -25.46
C PRO A 114 -2.39 -7.16 -26.82
N ALA A 115 -2.51 -5.92 -27.29
CA ALA A 115 -1.83 -5.43 -28.50
C ALA A 115 -0.28 -5.43 -28.40
N SER A 116 0.28 -5.90 -27.29
CA SER A 116 1.72 -6.13 -27.11
C SER A 116 2.20 -7.51 -27.58
N GLY A 117 1.30 -8.49 -27.67
CA GLY A 117 1.65 -9.91 -27.80
C GLY A 117 2.15 -10.58 -26.51
N SER A 118 2.49 -9.82 -25.47
CA SER A 118 2.93 -10.36 -24.16
C SER A 118 1.72 -10.62 -23.26
N VAL A 119 1.55 -11.85 -22.79
CA VAL A 119 0.45 -12.23 -21.88
C VAL A 119 0.90 -12.29 -20.41
N ASP A 120 1.89 -11.47 -20.07
CA ASP A 120 2.41 -11.33 -18.71
C ASP A 120 1.44 -10.49 -17.87
N THR A 121 0.73 -11.12 -16.93
CA THR A 121 -0.43 -10.52 -16.25
C THR A 121 -0.39 -10.61 -14.74
N TYR A 122 -0.89 -9.56 -14.08
CA TYR A 122 -1.08 -9.48 -12.63
C TYR A 122 -2.41 -8.81 -12.29
N VAL A 123 -2.97 -9.08 -11.11
CA VAL A 123 -4.14 -8.37 -10.59
C VAL A 123 -3.67 -7.22 -9.70
N LYS A 124 -4.22 -6.03 -9.92
CA LYS A 124 -4.05 -4.84 -9.09
C LYS A 124 -5.35 -4.57 -8.33
N ALA A 125 -5.28 -4.43 -7.01
CA ALA A 125 -6.40 -4.12 -6.13
C ALA A 125 -6.26 -2.71 -5.54
N ASN A 126 -7.39 -1.99 -5.43
CA ASN A 126 -7.47 -0.68 -4.76
C ASN A 126 -8.83 -0.55 -4.06
N LEU A 127 -8.87 0.13 -2.92
CA LEU A 127 -10.12 0.51 -2.25
C LEU A 127 -10.53 1.92 -2.68
N LEU A 128 -11.80 2.10 -3.04
CA LEU A 128 -12.40 3.38 -3.43
C LEU A 128 -13.55 3.76 -2.47
N PRO A 129 -13.76 5.03 -2.11
CA PRO A 129 -12.85 6.17 -2.32
C PRO A 129 -11.58 6.04 -1.44
N GLY A 130 -10.61 6.94 -1.66
CA GLY A 130 -9.32 6.93 -0.95
C GLY A 130 -8.27 5.98 -1.53
N ALA A 131 -8.31 5.71 -2.85
CA ALA A 131 -7.30 4.88 -3.51
C ALA A 131 -5.95 5.61 -3.57
N SER A 132 -5.11 5.38 -2.56
CA SER A 132 -3.73 5.87 -2.51
C SER A 132 -2.72 4.76 -2.85
N LYS A 133 -1.47 5.15 -3.11
CA LYS A 133 -0.33 4.23 -3.25
C LYS A 133 -0.12 3.33 -2.02
N ALA A 134 -0.59 3.75 -0.84
CA ALA A 134 -0.56 2.96 0.39
C ALA A 134 -1.62 1.84 0.43
N SER A 135 -2.70 1.99 -0.34
CA SER A 135 -3.82 1.04 -0.50
C SER A 135 -3.73 0.21 -1.78
N GLN A 136 -2.73 0.45 -2.62
CA GLN A 136 -2.55 -0.27 -3.87
C GLN A 136 -1.83 -1.60 -3.61
N LEU A 137 -2.58 -2.70 -3.67
CA LEU A 137 -2.01 -4.05 -3.62
C LEU A 137 -1.92 -4.63 -5.04
N ARG A 138 -1.00 -5.58 -5.26
CA ARG A 138 -0.90 -6.33 -6.51
C ARG A 138 -0.40 -7.75 -6.26
N THR A 139 -0.83 -8.69 -7.11
CA THR A 139 -0.28 -10.05 -7.13
C THR A 139 1.10 -10.08 -7.80
N ARG A 140 1.75 -11.25 -7.74
CA ARG A 140 2.81 -11.65 -8.66
C ARG A 140 2.33 -11.61 -10.13
N THR A 141 3.28 -11.39 -11.03
CA THR A 141 3.06 -11.56 -12.48
C THR A 141 3.12 -13.04 -12.85
N ILE A 142 2.11 -13.51 -13.57
CA ILE A 142 2.10 -14.82 -14.25
C ILE A 142 2.37 -14.57 -15.73
N ARG A 143 3.29 -15.33 -16.33
CA ARG A 143 3.85 -15.04 -17.66
C ARG A 143 3.32 -15.94 -18.76
N GLY A 144 3.22 -15.40 -19.97
CA GLY A 144 2.99 -16.17 -21.20
C GLY A 144 1.69 -16.98 -21.30
N THR A 145 0.65 -16.72 -20.50
CA THR A 145 -0.60 -17.49 -20.51
C THR A 145 -1.86 -16.60 -20.51
N ARG A 146 -2.88 -16.99 -21.30
CA ARG A 146 -4.21 -16.36 -21.35
C ARG A 146 -5.17 -16.84 -20.25
N GLY A 147 -4.78 -17.90 -19.53
CA GLY A 147 -5.46 -18.39 -18.34
C GLY A 147 -4.53 -18.32 -17.12
N PRO A 148 -4.14 -17.12 -16.66
CA PRO A 148 -3.25 -16.97 -15.51
C PRO A 148 -3.95 -17.48 -14.24
N VAL A 149 -3.19 -18.23 -13.43
CA VAL A 149 -3.59 -18.73 -12.12
C VAL A 149 -2.65 -18.09 -11.10
N TRP A 150 -3.16 -17.17 -10.30
CA TRP A 150 -2.39 -16.44 -9.29
C TRP A 150 -2.42 -17.15 -7.94
N GLU A 151 -3.60 -17.61 -7.50
CA GLU A 151 -3.89 -18.17 -6.17
C GLU A 151 -3.21 -17.37 -5.03
N GLU A 152 -3.41 -16.05 -5.04
CA GLU A 152 -2.71 -15.12 -4.16
C GLU A 152 -3.68 -14.22 -3.38
N THR A 153 -3.48 -14.12 -2.07
CA THR A 153 -4.34 -13.34 -1.16
C THR A 153 -3.75 -11.98 -0.86
N LEU A 154 -4.35 -10.94 -1.41
CA LEU A 154 -4.05 -9.55 -1.09
C LEU A 154 -4.82 -9.14 0.17
N THR A 155 -4.12 -8.65 1.20
CA THR A 155 -4.71 -8.33 2.51
C THR A 155 -4.64 -6.84 2.83
N TYR A 156 -5.80 -6.25 3.10
CA TYR A 156 -5.95 -4.90 3.62
C TYR A 156 -6.08 -4.94 5.14
N HIS A 157 -5.08 -4.43 5.87
CA HIS A 157 -5.07 -4.36 7.33
C HIS A 157 -5.79 -3.10 7.85
N GLY A 158 -6.41 -3.19 9.03
CA GLY A 158 -7.17 -2.10 9.64
C GLY A 158 -8.48 -1.79 8.92
N PHE A 159 -9.03 -2.75 8.15
CA PHE A 159 -10.30 -2.62 7.44
C PHE A 159 -11.48 -2.90 8.39
N THR A 160 -12.41 -1.95 8.50
CA THR A 160 -13.48 -1.96 9.51
C THR A 160 -14.87 -2.14 8.92
N ARG A 161 -15.88 -2.33 9.79
CA ARG A 161 -17.30 -2.33 9.41
C ARG A 161 -17.75 -1.00 8.78
N GLN A 162 -17.10 0.12 9.10
CA GLN A 162 -17.40 1.42 8.47
C GLN A 162 -16.87 1.47 7.03
N ASP A 163 -15.67 0.93 6.80
CA ASP A 163 -15.11 0.79 5.45
C ASP A 163 -15.96 -0.13 4.59
N ALA A 164 -16.38 -1.29 5.12
CA ALA A 164 -17.26 -2.22 4.42
C ALA A 164 -18.55 -1.54 3.91
N ARG A 165 -19.14 -0.62 4.68
CA ARG A 165 -20.36 0.11 4.28
C ARG A 165 -20.15 1.13 3.16
N ARG A 166 -18.96 1.73 3.08
CA ARG A 166 -18.69 2.89 2.21
C ARG A 166 -17.78 2.57 1.02
N LYS A 167 -16.85 1.63 1.17
CA LYS A 167 -15.81 1.35 0.18
C LYS A 167 -16.23 0.30 -0.86
N THR A 168 -15.63 0.42 -2.03
CA THR A 168 -15.76 -0.45 -3.19
C THR A 168 -14.37 -0.96 -3.56
N LEU A 169 -14.20 -2.26 -3.66
CA LEU A 169 -12.95 -2.85 -4.14
C LEU A 169 -12.92 -2.79 -5.67
N ARG A 170 -11.88 -2.20 -6.23
CA ARG A 170 -11.60 -2.20 -7.66
C ARG A 170 -10.47 -3.17 -7.96
N LEU A 171 -10.75 -4.18 -8.78
CA LEU A 171 -9.77 -5.12 -9.30
C LEU A 171 -9.51 -4.80 -10.77
N CYS A 172 -8.24 -4.71 -11.15
CA CYS A 172 -7.80 -4.50 -12.52
C CYS A 172 -6.86 -5.64 -12.92
N VAL A 173 -7.10 -6.29 -14.05
CA VAL A 173 -6.11 -7.19 -14.65
C VAL A 173 -5.18 -6.35 -15.53
N CYS A 174 -3.88 -6.35 -15.21
CA CYS A 174 -2.88 -5.50 -15.83
C CYS A 174 -1.80 -6.32 -16.54
N GLU A 175 -1.26 -5.79 -17.64
CA GLU A 175 -0.05 -6.31 -18.29
C GLU A 175 1.20 -5.85 -17.51
N ASP A 176 2.20 -6.71 -17.32
CA ASP A 176 3.47 -6.35 -16.67
C ASP A 176 4.33 -5.46 -17.59
N PRO A 177 4.64 -4.22 -17.20
CA PRO A 177 5.42 -3.30 -18.01
C PRO A 177 6.93 -3.63 -17.96
N TRP A 178 7.32 -4.69 -18.67
CA TRP A 178 8.73 -5.03 -18.97
C TRP A 178 9.51 -3.85 -19.57
N LEU A 179 8.80 -2.91 -20.22
CA LEU A 179 9.34 -1.66 -20.74
C LEU A 179 8.74 -0.45 -19.99
N PRO A 180 9.55 0.55 -19.56
CA PRO A 180 9.06 1.75 -18.88
C PRO A 180 7.96 2.50 -19.64
N ARG A 181 8.01 2.50 -20.98
CA ARG A 181 6.98 3.10 -21.85
C ARG A 181 5.60 2.43 -21.73
N ARG A 182 5.52 1.16 -21.28
CA ARG A 182 4.26 0.42 -21.05
C ARG A 182 3.68 0.60 -19.63
N ARG A 183 4.38 1.25 -18.68
CA ARG A 183 3.86 1.49 -17.31
C ARG A 183 2.55 2.30 -17.25
N ARG A 184 2.16 2.94 -18.36
CA ARG A 184 0.91 3.71 -18.53
C ARG A 184 -0.12 3.00 -19.41
N ALA A 185 0.10 1.74 -19.79
CA ALA A 185 -0.90 0.97 -20.54
C ALA A 185 -2.20 0.85 -19.71
N PRO A 186 -3.38 0.95 -20.35
CA PRO A 186 -4.64 0.69 -19.66
C PRO A 186 -4.68 -0.78 -19.19
N PRO A 187 -5.43 -1.10 -18.12
CA PRO A 187 -5.67 -2.49 -17.75
C PRO A 187 -6.37 -3.25 -18.88
N LEU A 188 -6.15 -4.56 -18.96
CA LEU A 188 -6.81 -5.46 -19.91
C LEU A 188 -8.32 -5.45 -19.68
N GLY A 189 -8.73 -5.35 -18.41
CA GLY A 189 -10.07 -5.01 -17.99
C GLY A 189 -10.11 -4.74 -16.48
N GLU A 190 -11.20 -4.15 -16.01
CA GLU A 190 -11.44 -3.88 -14.59
C GLU A 190 -12.84 -4.27 -14.14
N LEU A 191 -13.02 -4.44 -12.84
CA LEU A 191 -14.32 -4.65 -12.20
C LEU A 191 -14.37 -3.92 -10.84
N ARG A 192 -15.58 -3.60 -10.37
CA ARG A 192 -15.82 -2.89 -9.11
C ARG A 192 -16.83 -3.64 -8.24
N VAL A 193 -16.47 -3.97 -7.00
CA VAL A 193 -17.30 -4.74 -6.05
C VAL A 193 -17.63 -3.88 -4.81
N PRO A 194 -18.88 -3.41 -4.65
CA PRO A 194 -19.30 -2.70 -3.45
C PRO A 194 -19.27 -3.62 -2.23
N LEU A 195 -18.48 -3.26 -1.21
CA LEU A 195 -18.18 -4.15 -0.09
C LEU A 195 -19.33 -4.26 0.93
N ARG A 196 -20.34 -3.39 0.83
CA ARG A 196 -21.52 -3.35 1.71
C ARG A 196 -22.39 -4.62 1.72
N LYS A 197 -22.17 -5.53 0.76
CA LYS A 197 -22.85 -6.84 0.64
C LYS A 197 -21.99 -8.02 1.15
N LEU A 198 -20.84 -7.77 1.75
CA LEU A 198 -20.05 -8.80 2.44
C LEU A 198 -20.61 -9.03 3.84
N VAL A 199 -20.70 -10.30 4.23
CA VAL A 199 -21.05 -10.70 5.60
C VAL A 199 -19.72 -10.89 6.36
N PRO A 200 -19.55 -10.30 7.56
CA PRO A 200 -18.37 -10.52 8.39
C PRO A 200 -18.07 -12.01 8.59
N ASN A 201 -16.79 -12.36 8.55
CA ASN A 201 -16.22 -13.69 8.79
C ASN A 201 -16.79 -14.79 7.86
N ARG A 202 -17.40 -14.41 6.73
CA ARG A 202 -17.91 -15.33 5.72
C ARG A 202 -17.31 -15.02 4.36
N ALA A 203 -16.51 -15.96 3.86
CA ALA A 203 -15.94 -15.86 2.52
C ALA A 203 -17.05 -15.87 1.45
N ARG A 204 -16.85 -15.08 0.39
CA ARG A 204 -17.73 -15.00 -0.77
C ARG A 204 -16.90 -15.03 -2.05
N SER A 205 -17.11 -16.07 -2.85
CA SER A 205 -16.48 -16.23 -4.16
C SER A 205 -17.27 -15.52 -5.26
N PHE A 206 -16.57 -15.12 -6.31
CA PHE A 206 -17.06 -14.37 -7.45
C PHE A 206 -16.35 -14.88 -8.71
N ASP A 207 -17.10 -15.04 -9.81
CA ASP A 207 -16.57 -15.16 -11.18
C ASP A 207 -17.30 -14.07 -11.98
N ILE A 208 -16.57 -13.04 -12.42
CA ILE A 208 -17.16 -11.80 -12.98
C ILE A 208 -16.44 -11.43 -14.27
N CYS A 209 -17.21 -11.10 -15.31
CA CYS A 209 -16.71 -10.58 -16.57
C CYS A 209 -15.96 -9.25 -16.39
N LEU A 210 -14.81 -9.12 -17.03
CA LEU A 210 -14.01 -7.90 -17.00
C LEU A 210 -14.61 -6.84 -17.93
N GLU A 211 -14.73 -5.61 -17.44
CA GLU A 211 -15.25 -4.49 -18.22
C GLU A 211 -14.14 -3.62 -18.81
N LYS A 212 -14.39 -3.04 -19.98
CA LYS A 212 -13.49 -2.05 -20.58
C LYS A 212 -13.66 -0.73 -19.84
N ARG A 213 -12.57 -0.18 -19.28
CA ARG A 213 -12.56 1.11 -18.59
C ARG A 213 -13.27 2.18 -19.44
N ARG A 214 -14.45 2.62 -19.00
CA ARG A 214 -15.23 3.68 -19.67
C ARG A 214 -14.54 5.01 -19.43
N LEU A 215 -13.85 5.53 -20.44
CA LEU A 215 -13.38 6.92 -20.44
C LEU A 215 -14.58 7.85 -20.54
N THR A 216 -14.96 8.47 -19.43
CA THR A 216 -15.91 9.59 -19.42
C THR A 216 -15.29 10.75 -20.19
N LYS A 217 -15.81 11.03 -21.39
CA LYS A 217 -15.34 12.16 -22.20
C LYS A 217 -15.80 13.45 -21.52
N ARG A 218 -14.84 14.26 -21.07
CA ARG A 218 -15.09 15.62 -20.58
C ARG A 218 -15.85 16.43 -21.66
N PRO A 219 -16.88 17.22 -21.32
CA PRO A 219 -17.50 18.13 -22.27
C PRO A 219 -16.44 19.13 -22.77
N LYS A 220 -16.40 19.37 -24.08
CA LYS A 220 -15.36 20.19 -24.72
C LYS A 220 -15.66 21.69 -24.59
N SER A 221 -15.39 22.25 -23.42
CA SER A 221 -15.27 23.71 -23.25
C SER A 221 -14.35 24.06 -22.08
N LEU A 222 -13.51 25.09 -22.29
CA LEU A 222 -12.56 25.70 -21.36
C LEU A 222 -11.18 25.00 -21.19
N ASP A 223 -10.33 25.34 -22.14
CA ASP A 223 -8.98 25.92 -22.00
C ASP A 223 -7.74 25.10 -21.63
N THR A 224 -6.88 25.08 -22.65
CA THR A 224 -5.47 24.75 -22.70
C THR A 224 -4.60 25.52 -21.69
N ALA A 225 -4.28 24.90 -20.55
CA ALA A 225 -3.06 25.22 -19.80
C ALA A 225 -2.53 24.01 -19.02
N ARG A 226 -1.29 23.60 -19.35
CA ARG A 226 -0.46 22.55 -18.71
C ARG A 226 -1.03 21.12 -18.74
N GLY A 227 -0.19 20.18 -19.17
CA GLY A 227 -0.52 18.76 -19.24
C GLY A 227 -0.71 18.15 -17.84
N MET A 228 -1.96 18.07 -17.38
CA MET A 228 -2.35 17.28 -16.22
C MET A 228 -2.57 15.81 -16.62
N SER A 229 -2.15 14.93 -15.72
CA SER A 229 -2.17 13.47 -15.90
C SER A 229 -3.59 12.92 -15.71
N LEU A 230 -4.03 12.03 -16.61
CA LEU A 230 -5.34 11.33 -16.68
C LEU A 230 -5.63 10.34 -15.52
N TYR A 231 -5.14 10.66 -14.32
CA TYR A 231 -5.44 9.97 -13.06
C TYR A 231 -6.12 10.89 -12.04
N ALA A 232 -5.97 12.22 -12.15
CA ALA A 232 -6.59 13.17 -11.21
C ALA A 232 -8.11 13.37 -11.43
N GLU A 233 -8.64 13.15 -12.64
CA GLU A 233 -10.01 13.58 -12.97
C GLU A 233 -11.13 12.77 -12.28
N GLU A 234 -10.93 11.49 -11.94
CA GLU A 234 -11.85 10.71 -11.07
C GLU A 234 -11.67 11.06 -9.58
N GLU A 235 -10.62 11.81 -9.21
CA GLU A 235 -10.31 12.19 -7.82
C GLU A 235 -10.94 13.53 -7.42
N VAL A 236 -11.30 14.40 -8.40
CA VAL A 236 -11.82 15.76 -8.12
C VAL A 236 -13.27 15.79 -7.64
N GLU A 237 -14.12 14.83 -8.03
CA GLU A 237 -15.52 14.77 -7.58
C GLU A 237 -15.67 14.27 -6.12
N ALA A 238 -14.58 13.88 -5.46
CA ALA A 238 -14.56 13.46 -4.06
C ALA A 238 -14.41 14.64 -3.09
N GLU A 239 -15.26 15.66 -3.19
CA GLU A 239 -15.22 16.81 -2.29
C GLU A 239 -15.42 16.39 -0.81
N VAL A 240 -14.45 16.79 0.02
CA VAL A 240 -14.49 16.79 1.51
C VAL A 240 -14.83 15.45 2.19
N VAL A 241 -14.15 14.38 1.79
CA VAL A 241 -13.77 13.33 2.75
C VAL A 241 -12.32 13.62 3.18
N GLY A 242 -12.14 14.02 4.43
CA GLY A 242 -10.81 14.43 4.94
C GLY A 242 -9.74 13.38 4.67
N GLU A 243 -8.55 13.85 4.26
CA GLU A 243 -7.43 13.01 3.81
C GLU A 243 -7.17 11.87 4.81
N GLU A 244 -7.36 10.62 4.39
CA GLU A 244 -7.08 9.45 5.23
C GLU A 244 -5.56 9.38 5.50
N ARG A 245 -5.11 9.92 6.65
CA ARG A 245 -3.70 9.90 7.09
C ARG A 245 -3.16 8.50 7.42
N GLY A 246 -4.01 7.48 7.37
CA GLY A 246 -3.73 6.10 7.75
C GLY A 246 -4.22 5.74 9.15
N ARG A 247 -3.83 4.56 9.61
CA ARG A 247 -4.26 3.97 10.89
C ARG A 247 -3.08 3.29 11.59
N ILE A 248 -3.11 3.27 12.91
CA ILE A 248 -2.10 2.60 13.75
C ILE A 248 -2.73 1.50 14.60
N LEU A 249 -2.10 0.33 14.65
CA LEU A 249 -2.45 -0.76 15.55
C LEU A 249 -1.60 -0.63 16.82
N LEU A 250 -2.29 -0.42 17.94
CA LEU A 250 -1.70 -0.30 19.26
C LEU A 250 -2.12 -1.48 20.13
N SER A 251 -1.20 -1.94 20.98
CA SER A 251 -1.43 -2.94 22.02
C SER A 251 -1.29 -2.28 23.38
N LEU A 252 -2.30 -2.36 24.25
CA LEU A 252 -2.24 -1.82 25.62
C LEU A 252 -2.49 -2.93 26.65
N CYS A 253 -1.71 -2.93 27.72
CA CYS A 253 -1.86 -3.83 28.86
C CYS A 253 -1.32 -3.16 30.13
N TYR A 254 -2.10 -3.07 31.21
CA TYR A 254 -1.55 -2.74 32.52
C TYR A 254 -0.98 -4.01 33.17
N SER A 255 0.33 -4.04 33.42
CA SER A 255 0.96 -5.20 34.07
C SER A 255 0.96 -5.04 35.59
N SER A 256 0.26 -5.93 36.30
CA SER A 256 0.23 -5.92 37.77
C SER A 256 1.61 -6.24 38.33
N GLN A 257 2.31 -7.21 37.73
CA GLN A 257 3.64 -7.65 38.16
C GLN A 257 4.70 -6.54 38.06
N ARG A 258 4.60 -5.68 37.03
CA ARG A 258 5.57 -4.60 36.80
C ARG A 258 5.13 -3.25 37.38
N GLY A 259 3.86 -3.08 37.77
CA GLY A 259 3.31 -1.81 38.25
C GLY A 259 3.35 -0.71 37.17
N GLY A 260 2.77 -0.98 36.00
CA GLY A 260 2.75 0.03 34.93
C GLY A 260 2.10 -0.42 33.61
N LEU A 261 1.92 0.55 32.72
CA LEU A 261 1.33 0.38 31.40
C LEU A 261 2.38 -0.08 30.38
N LEU A 262 2.10 -1.18 29.70
CA LEU A 262 2.79 -1.62 28.48
C LEU A 262 2.06 -1.04 27.26
N VAL A 263 2.82 -0.46 26.35
CA VAL A 263 2.35 0.14 25.09
C VAL A 263 3.12 -0.49 23.94
N GLY A 264 2.49 -1.42 23.23
CA GLY A 264 3.00 -1.99 21.99
C GLY A 264 2.59 -1.14 20.79
N VAL A 265 3.58 -0.73 19.99
CA VAL A 265 3.39 -0.17 18.65
C VAL A 265 3.60 -1.31 17.67
N LEU A 266 2.51 -1.85 17.12
CA LEU A 266 2.59 -3.06 16.30
C LEU A 266 2.86 -2.74 14.84
N ARG A 267 1.94 -2.01 14.19
CA ARG A 267 2.01 -1.68 12.76
C ARG A 267 1.18 -0.44 12.44
N CYS A 268 1.45 0.19 11.31
CA CYS A 268 0.51 1.12 10.68
C CYS A 268 0.01 0.57 9.34
N ALA A 269 -1.16 1.03 8.91
CA ALA A 269 -1.74 0.72 7.61
C ALA A 269 -2.17 2.00 6.90
N HIS A 270 -1.95 2.03 5.59
CA HIS A 270 -2.42 3.07 4.67
C HIS A 270 -1.99 4.50 5.03
N LEU A 271 -0.74 4.68 5.49
CA LEU A 271 -0.19 6.00 5.82
C LEU A 271 -0.20 6.93 4.59
N ALA A 272 -0.39 8.23 4.85
CA ALA A 272 -0.19 9.27 3.83
C ALA A 272 1.31 9.36 3.46
N PRO A 273 1.65 9.45 2.15
CA PRO A 273 3.03 9.68 1.72
C PRO A 273 3.40 11.15 1.82
N MET A 274 4.50 11.46 2.50
CA MET A 274 5.04 12.84 2.55
C MET A 274 6.24 13.02 1.60
N ASP A 275 7.03 11.97 1.37
CA ASP A 275 8.11 12.01 0.39
C ASP A 275 7.62 12.35 -1.03
N ALA A 276 8.41 13.14 -1.77
CA ALA A 276 8.28 13.31 -3.22
C ALA A 276 8.43 11.97 -4.02
N ASN A 277 9.00 10.93 -3.40
CA ASN A 277 9.07 9.58 -3.96
C ASN A 277 7.72 8.80 -3.84
N GLY A 278 6.74 9.37 -3.12
CA GLY A 278 5.41 8.84 -2.85
C GLY A 278 5.38 7.71 -1.82
N TYR A 279 6.32 7.68 -0.89
CA TYR A 279 6.33 6.81 0.30
C TYR A 279 6.54 7.69 1.53
N SER A 280 7.00 7.08 2.63
CA SER A 280 7.52 7.71 3.82
C SER A 280 8.58 6.79 4.44
N ASP A 281 9.44 7.33 5.29
CA ASP A 281 10.31 6.65 6.25
C ASP A 281 9.68 6.72 7.68
N PRO A 282 8.50 6.13 7.96
CA PRO A 282 7.75 6.37 9.19
C PRO A 282 8.43 5.90 10.49
N PHE A 283 8.22 6.67 11.55
CA PHE A 283 8.44 6.28 12.95
C PHE A 283 7.33 6.83 13.87
N VAL A 284 7.23 6.28 15.08
CA VAL A 284 6.22 6.67 16.08
C VAL A 284 6.89 7.26 17.31
N ARG A 285 6.38 8.41 17.78
CA ARG A 285 6.70 9.00 19.10
C ARG A 285 5.54 8.76 20.06
N LEU A 286 5.85 8.27 21.25
CA LEU A 286 4.93 8.10 22.37
C LEU A 286 5.26 9.11 23.48
N PHE A 287 4.24 9.75 24.04
CA PHE A 287 4.39 10.63 25.20
C PHE A 287 3.24 10.45 26.18
N LEU A 288 3.55 10.25 27.47
CA LEU A 288 2.56 10.16 28.53
C LEU A 288 2.50 11.47 29.33
N HIS A 289 1.33 12.11 29.34
CA HIS A 289 1.10 13.44 29.91
C HIS A 289 0.02 13.42 31.03
N PRO A 290 0.11 14.20 32.12
CA PRO A 290 1.25 15.03 32.53
C PRO A 290 2.50 14.21 32.84
N ASN A 291 3.65 14.82 32.56
CA ASN A 291 4.93 14.15 32.66
C ASN A 291 5.42 14.04 34.11
N SER A 292 5.66 12.82 34.59
CA SER A 292 6.23 12.54 35.91
C SER A 292 7.73 12.22 35.92
N GLY A 293 8.49 12.44 34.84
CA GLY A 293 9.96 12.29 34.85
C GLY A 293 10.68 12.33 33.49
N LYS A 294 11.95 11.92 33.47
CA LYS A 294 12.78 11.91 32.23
C LYS A 294 12.45 10.75 31.26
N LYS A 295 11.69 9.73 31.67
CA LYS A 295 11.36 8.52 30.88
C LYS A 295 9.93 8.49 30.33
N SER A 296 9.33 9.65 30.05
CA SER A 296 7.94 9.76 29.53
C SER A 296 7.83 9.77 28.01
N LYS A 297 8.95 9.96 27.29
CA LYS A 297 9.01 10.01 25.83
C LYS A 297 9.72 8.78 25.29
N TYR A 298 9.09 8.09 24.35
CA TYR A 298 9.67 7.00 23.58
C TYR A 298 9.56 7.29 22.07
N LYS A 299 10.47 6.71 21.28
CA LYS A 299 10.46 6.73 19.82
C LYS A 299 10.79 5.33 19.32
N THR A 300 10.09 4.87 18.28
CA THR A 300 10.37 3.60 17.61
C THR A 300 11.59 3.68 16.70
N SER A 301 12.04 2.52 16.19
CA SER A 301 12.86 2.50 14.97
C SER A 301 12.16 3.18 13.79
N VAL A 302 12.96 3.67 12.83
CA VAL A 302 12.50 4.22 11.56
C VAL A 302 12.34 3.08 10.56
N ARG A 303 11.18 2.98 9.90
CA ARG A 303 10.93 1.98 8.84
C ARG A 303 10.95 2.68 7.49
N ARG A 304 11.93 2.35 6.65
CA ARG A 304 12.19 3.12 5.42
C ARG A 304 11.26 2.74 4.27
N LYS A 305 10.85 3.74 3.48
CA LYS A 305 10.15 3.65 2.19
C LYS A 305 8.91 2.75 2.22
N THR A 306 8.06 2.94 3.22
CA THR A 306 6.84 2.15 3.43
C THR A 306 5.68 3.00 3.94
N LEU A 307 4.48 2.66 3.49
CA LEU A 307 3.21 3.23 3.97
C LEU A 307 2.38 2.23 4.79
N ASN A 308 2.94 1.04 5.01
CA ASN A 308 2.39 -0.02 5.87
C ASN A 308 3.54 -0.59 6.75
N PRO A 309 4.17 0.21 7.63
CA PRO A 309 5.27 -0.24 8.47
C PRO A 309 4.82 -1.24 9.54
N GLU A 310 5.63 -2.25 9.79
CA GLU A 310 5.55 -3.07 11.01
C GLU A 310 6.68 -2.66 11.97
N PHE A 311 6.33 -2.30 13.20
CA PHE A 311 7.29 -1.93 14.24
C PHE A 311 7.52 -3.12 15.18
N ASN A 312 6.43 -3.64 15.77
CA ASN A 312 6.42 -4.69 16.79
C ASN A 312 7.32 -4.35 18.00
N GLU A 313 7.26 -3.08 18.44
CA GLU A 313 8.07 -2.53 19.54
C GLU A 313 7.20 -2.26 20.77
N GLU A 314 7.68 -2.59 21.98
CA GLU A 314 6.95 -2.40 23.24
C GLU A 314 7.67 -1.44 24.19
N PHE A 315 6.91 -0.53 24.79
CA PHE A 315 7.39 0.50 25.70
C PHE A 315 6.65 0.41 27.05
N PHE A 316 7.33 0.77 28.14
CA PHE A 316 6.80 0.60 29.50
C PHE A 316 6.78 1.91 30.29
N TYR A 317 5.61 2.27 30.79
CA TYR A 317 5.38 3.41 31.67
C TYR A 317 5.05 2.94 33.09
N ALA A 318 6.00 3.09 34.01
CA ALA A 318 5.76 2.83 35.43
C ALA A 318 4.73 3.80 36.03
N GLY A 319 3.89 3.30 36.93
CA GLY A 319 2.90 4.09 37.68
C GLY A 319 1.75 3.23 38.18
N ALA A 320 1.12 3.65 39.27
CA ALA A 320 -0.10 3.01 39.75
C ALA A 320 -1.27 3.24 38.80
N GLN A 321 -2.26 2.34 38.82
CA GLN A 321 -3.42 2.39 37.92
C GLN A 321 -4.20 3.71 38.06
N GLU A 322 -4.35 4.23 39.29
CA GLU A 322 -5.05 5.46 39.63
C GLU A 322 -4.30 6.72 39.15
N GLU A 323 -2.97 6.65 39.07
CA GLU A 323 -2.15 7.72 38.49
C GLU A 323 -2.23 7.69 36.96
N LEU A 324 -2.13 6.50 36.37
CA LEU A 324 -2.22 6.30 34.93
C LEU A 324 -3.60 6.69 34.39
N ALA A 325 -4.70 6.39 35.11
CA ALA A 325 -6.06 6.76 34.71
C ALA A 325 -6.28 8.29 34.55
N LYS A 326 -5.47 9.11 35.23
CA LYS A 326 -5.45 10.58 35.14
C LYS A 326 -4.54 11.11 34.04
N LYS A 327 -3.70 10.24 33.46
CA LYS A 327 -2.78 10.58 32.36
C LYS A 327 -3.46 10.37 30.99
N THR A 328 -2.77 10.86 29.98
CA THR A 328 -3.13 10.85 28.57
C THR A 328 -1.93 10.32 27.80
N LEU A 329 -2.13 9.23 27.06
CA LEU A 329 -1.14 8.70 26.12
C LEU A 329 -1.32 9.37 24.76
N LEU A 330 -0.30 10.10 24.35
CA LEU A 330 -0.20 10.78 23.06
C LEU A 330 0.70 9.94 22.15
N VAL A 331 0.17 9.56 21.00
CA VAL A 331 0.87 8.78 19.98
C VAL A 331 0.90 9.59 18.71
N SER A 332 2.07 9.75 18.10
CA SER A 332 2.23 10.53 16.87
C SER A 332 3.15 9.80 15.89
N VAL A 333 2.71 9.72 14.64
CA VAL A 333 3.43 9.12 13.52
C VAL A 333 4.05 10.25 12.70
N TRP A 334 5.31 10.08 12.36
CA TRP A 334 6.15 11.07 11.70
C TRP A 334 6.90 10.42 10.54
N ASP A 335 7.16 11.18 9.49
CA ASP A 335 8.14 10.85 8.46
C ASP A 335 9.54 11.23 8.96
N TYR A 336 10.58 10.52 8.50
CA TYR A 336 11.96 10.83 8.86
C TYR A 336 12.74 11.33 7.64
N ASP A 337 13.02 12.62 7.63
CA ASP A 337 13.71 13.27 6.53
C ASP A 337 15.21 13.46 6.81
N LEU A 338 16.03 13.09 5.82
CA LEU A 338 17.48 13.25 5.91
C LEU A 338 17.88 14.68 5.53
N GLY A 339 17.99 15.56 6.53
CA GLY A 339 18.54 16.91 6.38
C GLY A 339 17.52 18.05 6.41
N THR A 340 16.22 17.72 6.45
CA THR A 340 15.13 18.66 6.77
C THR A 340 14.50 18.30 8.13
N ALA A 341 13.42 18.96 8.51
CA ALA A 341 12.65 18.59 9.70
C ALA A 341 11.74 17.40 9.40
N ASP A 342 11.52 16.52 10.39
CA ASP A 342 10.58 15.39 10.32
C ASP A 342 9.14 15.88 10.00
N ASP A 343 8.52 15.40 8.92
CA ASP A 343 7.12 15.71 8.62
C ASP A 343 6.12 14.97 9.52
N PHE A 344 5.03 15.64 9.94
CA PHE A 344 3.98 15.03 10.77
C PHE A 344 2.95 14.30 9.91
N ILE A 345 2.79 12.98 10.11
CA ILE A 345 1.83 12.16 9.35
C ILE A 345 0.45 12.17 10.02
N GLY A 346 0.40 11.98 11.34
CA GLY A 346 -0.86 11.99 12.08
C GLY A 346 -0.72 11.45 13.50
N GLY A 347 -1.76 11.62 14.32
CA GLY A 347 -1.69 11.25 15.74
C GLY A 347 -2.97 10.65 16.31
N VAL A 348 -2.86 10.05 17.49
CA VAL A 348 -3.99 9.60 18.30
C VAL A 348 -3.72 9.88 19.78
N GLN A 349 -4.77 10.29 20.48
CA GLN A 349 -4.80 10.51 21.91
C GLN A 349 -5.69 9.47 22.60
N LEU A 350 -5.15 8.78 23.62
CA LEU A 350 -5.89 7.84 24.46
C LEU A 350 -5.89 8.36 25.90
N SER A 351 -7.09 8.58 26.46
CA SER A 351 -7.28 9.05 27.83
C SER A 351 -8.71 8.76 28.31
N SER A 352 -8.99 9.05 29.58
CA SER A 352 -10.33 9.04 30.17
C SER A 352 -11.28 10.09 29.57
N GLN A 353 -10.75 11.10 28.86
CA GLN A 353 -11.51 12.16 28.17
C GLN A 353 -11.67 11.92 26.66
N ALA A 354 -11.08 10.84 26.13
CA ALA A 354 -11.28 10.45 24.73
C ALA A 354 -12.72 9.93 24.49
N SER A 355 -13.07 9.66 23.24
CA SER A 355 -14.36 9.06 22.85
C SER A 355 -14.17 7.78 22.02
N GLY A 356 -15.24 7.01 21.86
CA GLY A 356 -15.27 5.80 21.01
C GLY A 356 -14.22 4.76 21.38
N GLU A 357 -13.55 4.21 20.36
CA GLU A 357 -12.55 3.14 20.51
C GLU A 357 -11.31 3.59 21.30
N ARG A 358 -10.94 4.87 21.25
CA ARG A 358 -9.83 5.44 22.01
C ARG A 358 -10.09 5.38 23.52
N LEU A 359 -11.30 5.75 23.94
CA LEU A 359 -11.75 5.63 25.34
C LEU A 359 -11.87 4.17 25.76
N ARG A 360 -12.44 3.32 24.89
CA ARG A 360 -12.58 1.88 25.15
C ARG A 360 -11.23 1.25 25.42
N HIS A 361 -10.25 1.49 24.55
CA HIS A 361 -8.90 0.94 24.66
C HIS A 361 -8.23 1.33 25.99
N TRP A 362 -8.29 2.63 26.33
CA TRP A 362 -7.72 3.17 27.57
C TRP A 362 -8.40 2.62 28.84
N ARG A 363 -9.74 2.52 28.83
CA ARG A 363 -10.50 2.03 29.98
C ARG A 363 -10.32 0.54 30.19
N GLU A 364 -10.37 -0.27 29.13
CA GLU A 364 -10.27 -1.72 29.24
C GLU A 364 -8.85 -2.17 29.63
N CYS A 365 -7.79 -1.53 29.11
CA CYS A 365 -6.42 -1.92 29.45
C CYS A 365 -6.02 -1.56 30.89
N LEU A 366 -6.62 -0.52 31.48
CA LEU A 366 -6.43 -0.16 32.89
C LEU A 366 -7.41 -0.92 33.81
N GLY A 367 -8.64 -1.19 33.36
CA GLY A 367 -9.66 -1.89 34.16
C GLY A 367 -9.54 -3.41 34.18
N ARG A 368 -8.73 -4.01 33.30
CA ARG A 368 -8.43 -5.45 33.26
C ARG A 368 -6.93 -5.66 33.26
N SER A 369 -6.34 -5.76 34.45
CA SER A 369 -4.91 -5.99 34.60
C SER A 369 -4.46 -7.29 33.94
N ASP A 370 -3.23 -7.27 33.42
CA ASP A 370 -2.55 -8.35 32.69
C ASP A 370 -3.29 -8.87 31.43
N HIS A 371 -4.37 -8.18 31.01
CA HIS A 371 -5.06 -8.43 29.75
C HIS A 371 -4.55 -7.51 28.65
N ARG A 372 -3.97 -8.11 27.60
CA ARG A 372 -3.52 -7.40 26.40
C ARG A 372 -4.69 -7.17 25.44
N LEU A 373 -4.98 -5.91 25.13
CA LEU A 373 -5.97 -5.51 24.14
C LEU A 373 -5.25 -4.86 22.96
N GLU A 374 -5.63 -5.24 21.74
CA GLU A 374 -5.07 -4.72 20.50
C GLU A 374 -6.17 -4.06 19.67
N LEU A 375 -6.00 -2.78 19.34
CA LEU A 375 -7.01 -1.99 18.63
C LEU A 375 -6.37 -1.05 17.61
N TRP A 376 -7.00 -1.00 16.43
CA TRP A 376 -6.70 -0.01 15.40
C TRP A 376 -7.26 1.35 15.78
N HIS A 377 -6.51 2.42 15.49
CA HIS A 377 -6.95 3.80 15.66
C HIS A 377 -6.72 4.59 14.36
N PRO A 378 -7.69 5.35 13.87
CA PRO A 378 -7.47 6.30 12.79
C PRO A 378 -6.58 7.45 13.29
N LEU A 379 -5.65 7.87 12.43
CA LEU A 379 -4.73 8.97 12.69
C LEU A 379 -5.39 10.31 12.34
N ASP A 380 -5.41 11.23 13.30
CA ASP A 380 -5.87 12.61 13.09
C ASP A 380 -4.75 13.45 12.47
N GLY A 381 -5.08 14.32 11.52
CA GLY A 381 -4.13 15.23 10.87
C GLY A 381 -3.71 16.43 11.73
N VAL A 382 -4.23 16.56 12.96
CA VAL A 382 -3.82 17.61 13.91
C VAL A 382 -2.84 17.01 14.91
N ALA A 383 -1.65 17.62 15.02
CA ALA A 383 -0.67 17.24 16.03
C ALA A 383 -1.31 17.33 17.43
N PRO A 384 -1.21 16.28 18.28
CA PRO A 384 -1.83 16.30 19.60
C PRO A 384 -1.29 17.45 20.46
N GLN A 385 -2.08 18.51 20.60
CA GLN A 385 -1.70 19.71 21.32
C GLN A 385 -1.59 19.41 22.81
N LEU A 386 -0.43 19.71 23.40
CA LEU A 386 -0.27 19.77 24.85
C LEU A 386 -0.93 21.07 25.33
N SER A 387 -2.17 20.97 25.80
CA SER A 387 -2.85 22.11 26.39
C SER A 387 -2.19 22.51 27.71
N GLU A 388 -1.29 23.49 27.66
CA GLU A 388 -0.83 24.27 28.82
C GLU A 388 -1.98 25.18 29.31
N GLN A 389 -3.06 24.57 29.82
CA GLN A 389 -4.22 25.27 30.36
C GLN A 389 -4.65 24.66 31.70
N ALA A 390 -3.85 24.92 32.74
CA ALA A 390 -4.29 24.89 34.15
C ALA A 390 -3.26 25.58 35.07
N GLN A 391 -2.80 26.79 34.75
CA GLN A 391 -1.94 27.57 35.67
C GLN A 391 -2.05 29.10 35.48
N SER A 392 -3.25 29.62 35.71
CA SER A 392 -3.44 31.03 36.06
C SER A 392 -3.64 31.15 37.59
N PRO A 393 -2.62 31.48 38.39
CA PRO A 393 -2.87 32.00 39.72
C PRO A 393 -3.55 33.37 39.57
N ALA A 394 -4.74 33.52 40.12
CA ALA A 394 -5.41 34.81 40.14
C ALA A 394 -4.59 35.77 41.01
N TYR A 395 -4.02 36.83 40.39
CA TYR A 395 -3.44 37.95 41.12
C TYR A 395 -4.56 38.78 41.76
N SER A 396 -4.95 38.40 42.98
CA SER A 396 -5.73 39.26 43.87
C SER A 396 -4.80 40.31 44.48
N PHE A 397 -4.78 41.52 43.91
CA PHE A 397 -4.23 42.69 44.59
C PHE A 397 -5.19 43.15 45.69
N PRO A 398 -4.73 43.42 46.91
CA PRO A 398 -5.49 44.17 47.90
C PRO A 398 -5.46 45.67 47.57
N SER A 399 -6.48 46.39 48.03
CA SER A 399 -6.52 47.85 48.18
C SER A 399 -7.09 48.17 49.55
#